data_AF-A0A8X8B5P5-F1
#
_entry.id   AF-A0A8X8B5P5-F1
#
_cell.length_a   1.000
_cell.length_b   1.000
_cell.length_c   1.000
_cell.angle_alpha   90.00
_cell.angle_beta   90.00
_cell.angle_gamma   90.00
#
_symmetry.space_group_name_H-M   'P 1'
#
loop_
_entity.id
_entity.type
_entity.pdbx_description
1 polymer ?
#
loop_
_entity_poly.entity_id
_entity_poly.type
_entity_poly.pdbx_seq_one_letter_code
_entity_poly.pdbx_strand_id
1 'polypeptide(L)'
;MGNFITSNQAQCILGQKLEVLVVHDPSRPVPPPTSSKILPAERPTRSETSEGWKVYDSDFYNKWSEEKQFHVGDSLLFEYANEVNDVYEINGDLEFMTCDPTSPVAVHKTGHDLVRLTEPGVHYFITSNFGFL
;
A
#
# COMPACT_ATOMS: atom_id res chain seq x y z
N MET A 1 11.19 34.11 -9.14
CA MET A 1 11.99 32.95 -8.68
C MET A 1 11.06 32.08 -7.86
N GLY A 2 10.61 30.96 -8.43
CA GLY A 2 9.70 30.05 -7.74
C GLY A 2 10.47 29.21 -6.74
N ASN A 3 10.01 29.19 -5.49
CA ASN A 3 10.51 28.27 -4.48
C ASN A 3 9.92 26.89 -4.75
N PHE A 4 10.68 26.04 -5.45
CA PHE A 4 10.47 24.60 -5.39
C PHE A 4 10.95 24.14 -4.01
N ILE A 5 10.07 24.23 -3.01
CA ILE A 5 10.22 23.39 -1.82
C ILE A 5 9.94 21.98 -2.34
N THR A 6 11.02 21.25 -2.66
CA THR A 6 10.90 19.81 -2.86
C THR A 6 10.25 19.29 -1.58
N SER A 7 9.07 18.71 -1.75
CA SER A 7 8.28 18.10 -0.70
C SER A 7 9.08 16.91 -0.16
N ASN A 8 10.13 17.17 0.63
CA ASN A 8 10.98 16.14 1.21
C ASN A 8 10.19 15.49 2.32
N GLN A 9 9.49 14.46 1.92
CA GLN A 9 8.57 13.72 2.74
C GLN A 9 9.36 12.72 3.59
N ALA A 10 9.83 13.16 4.76
CA ALA A 10 10.90 12.48 5.48
C ALA A 10 10.58 11.00 5.76
N GLN A 11 9.34 10.65 6.10
CA GLN A 11 9.01 9.26 6.42
C GLN A 11 9.05 8.31 5.21
N CYS A 12 8.57 8.75 4.04
CA CYS A 12 8.65 7.94 2.83
C CYS A 12 10.11 7.74 2.40
N ILE A 13 10.94 8.79 2.48
CA ILE A 13 12.39 8.70 2.18
C ILE A 13 13.13 7.81 3.19
N LEU A 14 12.67 7.78 4.44
CA LEU A 14 13.20 6.90 5.49
C LEU A 14 12.72 5.44 5.36
N GLY A 15 11.88 5.13 4.37
CA GLY A 15 11.49 3.76 4.04
C GLY A 15 10.02 3.42 4.28
N GLN A 16 9.17 4.34 4.73
CA GLN A 16 7.72 4.09 4.88
C GLN A 16 7.02 4.17 3.50
N LYS A 17 7.35 3.19 2.66
CA LYS A 17 6.83 3.00 1.32
C LYS A 17 6.86 1.51 0.98
N LEU A 18 5.86 1.03 0.26
CA LEU A 18 5.69 -0.37 -0.08
C LEU A 18 5.49 -0.53 -1.59
N GLU A 19 6.24 -1.46 -2.18
CA GLU A 19 6.03 -1.97 -3.53
C GLU A 19 5.59 -3.43 -3.42
N VAL A 20 4.49 -3.77 -4.12
CA VAL A 20 4.02 -5.16 -4.22
C VAL A 20 3.81 -5.55 -5.68
N LEU A 21 4.30 -6.74 -6.06
CA LEU A 21 3.98 -7.36 -7.34
C LEU A 21 2.80 -8.31 -7.18
N VAL A 22 1.69 -7.98 -7.84
CA VAL A 22 0.45 -8.76 -7.86
C VAL A 22 0.42 -9.62 -9.11
N VAL A 23 0.38 -10.93 -8.93
CA VAL A 23 0.28 -11.88 -10.05
C VAL A 23 -1.16 -12.34 -10.24
N HIS A 24 -1.52 -12.58 -11.50
CA HIS A 24 -2.76 -13.27 -11.83
C HIS A 24 -2.56 -14.77 -11.59
N ASP A 25 -3.48 -15.43 -10.88
CA ASP A 25 -3.53 -16.89 -10.79
C ASP A 25 -4.57 -17.43 -11.79
N PRO A 26 -4.15 -18.01 -12.94
CA PRO A 26 -5.07 -18.56 -13.92
C PRO A 26 -5.81 -19.81 -13.42
N SER A 27 -5.33 -20.45 -12.35
CA SER A 27 -5.94 -21.66 -11.78
C SER A 27 -7.14 -21.35 -10.88
N ARG A 28 -7.33 -20.08 -10.48
CA ARG A 28 -8.47 -19.63 -9.70
C ARG A 28 -9.63 -19.29 -10.63
N PRO A 29 -10.74 -20.06 -10.62
CA PRO A 29 -11.90 -19.73 -11.43
C PRO A 29 -12.47 -18.38 -11.00
N VAL A 30 -12.83 -17.53 -11.98
CA VAL A 30 -13.63 -16.31 -11.72
C VAL A 30 -14.91 -16.76 -11.00
N PRO A 31 -15.20 -16.27 -9.78
CA PRO A 31 -16.44 -16.62 -9.12
C PRO A 31 -17.62 -16.21 -10.02
N PRO A 32 -18.56 -17.11 -10.33
CA PRO A 32 -19.73 -16.74 -11.12
C PRO A 32 -20.49 -15.61 -10.40
N PRO A 33 -21.10 -14.66 -11.13
CA PRO A 33 -21.90 -13.59 -10.54
C PRO A 33 -23.18 -14.21 -9.96
N THR A 34 -23.10 -14.72 -8.73
CA THR A 34 -24.20 -15.45 -8.10
C THR A 34 -24.63 -14.76 -6.82
N SER A 35 -25.82 -14.18 -6.88
CA SER A 35 -26.62 -13.79 -5.72
C SER A 35 -26.89 -15.03 -4.85
N SER A 36 -26.30 -15.10 -3.65
CA SER A 36 -26.95 -15.51 -2.37
C SER A 36 -25.93 -15.95 -1.32
N LYS A 37 -25.92 -15.22 -0.21
CA LYS A 37 -25.63 -15.62 1.18
C LYS A 37 -25.10 -17.05 1.43
N ILE A 38 -23.80 -17.24 1.36
CA ILE A 38 -23.02 -18.14 2.24
C ILE A 38 -21.70 -17.38 2.48
N LEU A 39 -21.24 -17.32 3.73
CA LEU A 39 -20.09 -16.55 4.22
C LEU A 39 -18.96 -16.45 3.17
N PRO A 40 -18.34 -15.27 2.98
CA PRO A 40 -17.19 -15.20 2.10
C PRO A 40 -16.16 -16.19 2.63
N ALA A 41 -15.55 -16.99 1.75
CA ALA A 41 -14.23 -17.49 2.06
C ALA A 41 -13.40 -16.25 2.38
N GLU A 42 -13.16 -15.97 3.67
CA GLU A 42 -12.37 -14.85 4.12
C GLU A 42 -10.98 -15.08 3.53
N ARG A 43 -10.74 -14.42 2.38
CA ARG A 43 -9.42 -14.43 1.77
C ARG A 43 -8.47 -13.83 2.82
N PRO A 44 -7.30 -14.43 3.01
CA PRO A 44 -6.39 -14.01 4.06
C PRO A 44 -6.07 -12.53 3.86
N THR A 45 -6.42 -11.73 4.87
CA THR A 45 -5.99 -10.34 4.95
C THR A 45 -4.51 -10.37 5.33
N ARG A 46 -3.66 -9.82 4.47
CA ARG A 46 -2.24 -9.71 4.78
C ARG A 46 -2.06 -8.42 5.55
N SER A 47 -1.90 -8.53 6.87
CA SER A 47 -1.41 -7.40 7.64
C SER A 47 -0.01 -7.05 7.15
N GLU A 48 0.19 -5.77 6.88
CA GLU A 48 1.47 -5.26 6.40
C GLU A 48 2.56 -5.52 7.45
N THR A 49 2.27 -5.38 8.75
CA THR A 49 3.15 -5.84 9.83
C THR A 49 2.35 -6.06 11.13
N SER A 50 2.90 -6.79 12.11
CA SER A 50 2.32 -6.84 13.46
C SER A 50 2.45 -5.52 14.25
N GLU A 51 3.24 -4.57 13.74
CA GLU A 51 3.59 -3.31 14.42
C GLU A 51 3.05 -2.05 13.69
N GLY A 52 2.27 -2.24 12.62
CA GLY A 52 1.63 -1.20 11.81
C GLY A 52 2.46 -0.59 10.67
N TRP A 53 1.85 0.39 10.00
CA TRP A 53 2.43 1.24 8.96
C TRP A 53 3.18 2.42 9.56
N LYS A 54 4.52 2.36 9.55
CA LYS A 54 5.44 3.35 10.13
C LYS A 54 6.86 3.18 9.58
N VAL A 55 7.76 4.11 9.89
CA VAL A 55 9.19 3.96 9.59
C VAL A 55 9.83 2.91 10.51
N TYR A 56 10.52 1.93 9.93
CA TYR A 56 11.37 0.96 10.65
C TYR A 56 12.85 1.14 10.24
N ASP A 57 13.14 0.73 9.01
CA ASP A 57 14.38 0.95 8.29
C ASP A 57 14.07 1.10 6.79
N SER A 58 15.04 1.53 5.98
CA SER A 58 14.82 1.87 4.57
C SER A 58 14.37 0.69 3.70
N ASP A 59 14.69 -0.54 4.10
CA ASP A 59 14.55 -1.74 3.27
C ASP A 59 13.47 -2.69 3.81
N PHE A 60 12.89 -2.38 4.98
CA PHE A 60 12.00 -3.25 5.70
C PHE A 60 10.80 -3.70 4.85
N TYR A 61 10.08 -2.75 4.24
CA TYR A 61 8.89 -3.07 3.44
C TYR A 61 9.22 -3.78 2.13
N ASN A 62 10.38 -3.48 1.55
CA ASN A 62 10.88 -4.19 0.38
C ASN A 62 11.15 -5.67 0.72
N LYS A 63 11.91 -5.95 1.79
CA LYS A 63 12.15 -7.33 2.25
C LYS A 63 10.85 -8.04 2.63
N TRP A 64 9.96 -7.33 3.33
CA TRP A 64 8.67 -7.88 3.72
C TRP A 64 7.82 -8.29 2.51
N SER A 65 7.84 -7.51 1.42
CA SER A 65 7.07 -7.83 0.22
C SER A 65 7.73 -8.93 -0.61
N GLU A 66 9.06 -8.97 -0.70
CA GLU A 66 9.81 -10.03 -1.40
C GLU A 66 9.58 -11.44 -0.82
N GLU A 67 9.34 -11.53 0.50
CA GLU A 67 9.01 -12.79 1.17
C GLU A 67 7.58 -13.29 0.87
N LYS A 68 6.78 -12.55 0.09
CA LYS A 68 5.35 -12.80 -0.13
C LYS A 68 5.00 -12.80 -1.62
N GLN A 69 4.08 -13.69 -1.98
CA GLN A 69 3.45 -13.67 -3.31
C GLN A 69 2.03 -13.12 -3.21
N PHE A 70 1.74 -11.99 -3.84
CA PHE A 70 0.42 -11.36 -3.84
C PHE A 70 -0.38 -11.76 -5.08
N HIS A 71 -1.68 -12.03 -4.90
CA HIS A 71 -2.56 -12.41 -5.99
C HIS A 71 -3.73 -11.45 -6.12
N VAL A 72 -4.33 -11.43 -7.32
CA VAL A 72 -5.55 -10.67 -7.56
C VAL A 72 -6.67 -11.05 -6.57
N GLY A 73 -7.12 -10.04 -5.87
CA GLY A 73 -8.12 -10.01 -4.82
C GLY A 73 -7.64 -10.51 -3.45
N ASP A 74 -6.33 -10.53 -3.22
CA ASP A 74 -5.76 -10.41 -1.87
C ASP A 74 -6.03 -8.99 -1.31
N SER A 75 -5.78 -8.77 -0.02
CA SER A 75 -5.92 -7.46 0.60
C SER A 75 -4.76 -7.15 1.52
N LEU A 76 -4.33 -5.90 1.51
CA LEU A 76 -3.35 -5.31 2.41
C LEU A 76 -4.10 -4.57 3.51
N LEU A 77 -3.74 -4.82 4.77
CA LEU A 77 -4.25 -4.07 5.90
C LEU A 77 -3.16 -3.13 6.41
N PHE A 78 -3.46 -1.83 6.37
CA PHE A 78 -2.64 -0.76 6.90
C PHE A 78 -3.21 -0.29 8.25
N GLU A 79 -2.45 -0.48 9.32
CA GLU A 79 -2.80 -0.01 10.68
C GLU A 79 -1.85 1.10 11.12
N TYR A 80 -2.37 2.26 11.49
CA TYR A 80 -1.58 3.42 11.90
C TYR A 80 -2.41 4.45 12.68
N ALA A 81 -1.73 5.33 13.43
CA ALA A 81 -2.37 6.49 14.03
C ALA A 81 -2.69 7.52 12.93
N ASN A 82 -3.96 7.67 12.58
CA ASN A 82 -4.42 8.53 11.47
C ASN A 82 -4.21 10.03 11.68
N GLU A 83 -3.93 10.46 12.92
CA GLU A 83 -3.55 11.85 13.23
C GLU A 83 -2.17 12.23 12.64
N VAL A 84 -1.33 11.22 12.38
CA VAL A 84 0.08 11.40 11.99
C VAL A 84 0.50 10.47 10.85
N ASN A 85 -0.43 9.79 10.18
CA ASN A 85 -0.08 8.92 9.07
C ASN A 85 -1.25 8.80 8.11
N ASP A 86 -0.91 8.39 6.89
CA ASP A 86 -1.83 8.08 5.82
C ASP A 86 -1.18 7.10 4.83
N VAL A 87 -1.98 6.63 3.88
CA VAL A 87 -1.54 5.73 2.82
C VAL A 87 -2.05 6.26 1.49
N TYR A 88 -1.14 6.48 0.56
CA TYR A 88 -1.41 6.93 -0.80
C TYR A 88 -1.01 5.82 -1.75
N GLU A 89 -1.94 5.38 -2.60
CA GLU A 89 -1.62 4.55 -3.75
C GLU A 89 -1.25 5.47 -4.92
N ILE A 90 -0.14 5.20 -5.59
CA ILE A 90 0.38 6.02 -6.71
C ILE A 90 0.59 5.16 -7.96
N ASN A 91 0.65 5.81 -9.13
CA ASN A 91 0.63 5.11 -10.42
C ASN A 91 2.00 4.54 -10.85
N GLY A 92 3.11 5.10 -10.37
CA GLY A 92 4.40 4.93 -11.04
C GLY A 92 5.59 4.79 -10.12
N ASP A 93 6.63 4.16 -10.67
CA ASP A 93 7.93 3.98 -10.05
C ASP A 93 8.62 5.32 -9.78
N LEU A 94 8.44 6.32 -10.64
CA LEU A 94 9.04 7.64 -10.46
C LEU A 94 8.49 8.34 -9.22
N GLU A 95 7.17 8.39 -9.06
CA GLU A 95 6.52 8.96 -7.87
C GLU A 95 6.90 8.17 -6.61
N PHE A 96 7.07 6.85 -6.72
CA PHE A 96 7.49 6.00 -5.61
C PHE A 96 8.94 6.24 -5.19
N MET A 97 9.83 6.43 -6.16
CA MET A 97 11.25 6.70 -5.92
C MET A 97 11.47 8.11 -5.37
N THR A 98 10.67 9.08 -5.83
CA THR A 98 10.78 10.48 -5.40
C THR A 98 9.89 10.83 -4.21
N CYS A 99 9.05 9.90 -3.76
CA CYS A 99 8.05 10.14 -2.71
C CYS A 99 7.15 11.34 -3.06
N ASP A 100 6.58 11.33 -4.26
CA ASP A 100 5.69 12.37 -4.76
C ASP A 100 4.21 11.99 -4.52
N PRO A 101 3.51 12.61 -3.55
CA PRO A 101 2.11 12.33 -3.27
C PRO A 101 1.13 13.18 -4.10
N THR A 102 1.60 13.93 -5.11
CA THR A 102 0.76 14.95 -5.79
C THR A 102 -0.35 14.36 -6.67
N SER A 103 -0.17 13.15 -7.18
CA SER A 103 -1.11 12.51 -8.11
C SER A 103 -1.49 11.08 -7.68
N PRO A 104 -2.15 10.91 -6.52
CA PRO A 104 -2.53 9.60 -6.03
C PRO A 104 -3.67 8.99 -6.84
N VAL A 105 -3.62 7.67 -7.00
CA VAL A 105 -4.73 6.82 -7.46
C VAL A 105 -5.80 6.74 -6.39
N ALA A 106 -5.37 6.53 -5.14
CA ALA A 106 -6.24 6.41 -3.98
C ALA A 106 -5.57 6.99 -2.74
N VAL A 107 -6.39 7.44 -1.80
CA VAL A 107 -5.95 8.04 -0.54
C VAL A 107 -6.74 7.43 0.60
N HIS A 108 -6.01 6.95 1.61
CA HIS A 108 -6.54 6.28 2.79
C HIS A 108 -6.03 6.97 4.05
N LYS A 109 -6.93 7.30 4.98
CA LYS A 109 -6.66 8.14 6.17
C LYS A 109 -7.43 7.69 7.41
N THR A 110 -7.89 6.43 7.46
CA THR A 110 -8.73 5.99 8.58
C THR A 110 -7.91 5.42 9.74
N GLY A 111 -6.68 5.00 9.47
CA GLY A 111 -5.80 4.36 10.46
C GLY A 111 -6.01 2.85 10.58
N HIS A 112 -7.01 2.29 9.88
CA HIS A 112 -7.25 0.87 9.72
C HIS A 112 -7.85 0.63 8.33
N ASP A 113 -6.99 0.73 7.31
CA ASP A 113 -7.40 0.72 5.92
C ASP A 113 -7.13 -0.63 5.25
N LEU A 114 -8.19 -1.22 4.69
CA LEU A 114 -8.12 -2.47 3.95
C LEU A 114 -8.14 -2.19 2.44
N VAL A 115 -6.97 -2.32 1.81
CA VAL A 115 -6.79 -2.08 0.37
C VAL A 115 -6.86 -3.42 -0.39
N ARG A 116 -7.75 -3.52 -1.37
CA ARG A 116 -7.90 -4.73 -2.19
C ARG A 116 -7.06 -4.62 -3.47
N LEU A 117 -6.26 -5.65 -3.73
CA LEU A 117 -5.41 -5.72 -4.92
C LEU A 117 -6.24 -6.26 -6.10
N THR A 118 -6.88 -5.40 -6.88
CA THR A 118 -7.87 -5.81 -7.89
C THR A 118 -7.29 -6.11 -9.26
N GLU A 119 -6.07 -5.67 -9.53
CA GLU A 119 -5.43 -5.79 -10.84
C GLU A 119 -4.06 -6.47 -10.70
N PRO A 120 -3.61 -7.23 -11.72
CA PRO A 120 -2.25 -7.72 -11.76
C PRO A 120 -1.29 -6.57 -12.12
N GLY A 121 -0.05 -6.64 -11.62
CA GLY A 121 0.96 -5.62 -11.85
C GLY A 121 1.61 -5.15 -10.57
N VAL A 122 2.42 -4.10 -10.68
CA VAL A 122 3.08 -3.49 -9.53
C VAL A 122 2.15 -2.43 -8.94
N HIS A 123 1.93 -2.49 -7.63
CA HIS A 123 1.23 -1.46 -6.87
C HIS A 123 2.21 -0.78 -5.91
N TYR A 124 2.09 0.53 -5.81
CA TYR A 124 2.98 1.40 -5.05
C TYR A 124 2.20 2.15 -3.99
N PHE A 125 2.66 2.05 -2.74
CA PHE A 125 2.07 2.72 -1.59
C PHE A 125 3.12 3.58 -0.91
N ILE A 126 2.76 4.83 -0.59
CA ILE A 126 3.61 5.76 0.15
C ILE A 126 2.81 6.42 1.28
N THR A 127 3.47 6.80 2.37
CA THR A 127 2.92 7.84 3.26
C THR A 127 2.93 9.18 2.51
N SER A 128 2.18 10.19 2.94
CA SER A 128 2.31 11.60 2.53
C SER A 128 2.99 12.46 3.62
N ASN A 129 3.30 11.87 4.78
CA ASN A 129 3.77 12.60 5.95
C ASN A 129 5.25 13.03 5.85
N PHE A 130 5.48 14.32 6.12
CA PHE A 130 6.76 15.01 6.18
C PHE A 130 7.65 14.67 7.38
N GLY A 131 7.16 13.87 8.34
CA GLY A 131 7.90 13.48 9.54
C GLY A 131 8.05 14.64 10.52
N PHE A 132 7.00 14.90 11.30
CA PHE A 132 7.10 15.73 12.50
C PHE A 132 6.61 14.92 13.71
N LEU A 133 7.41 14.98 14.78
CA LEU A 133 7.06 14.53 16.14
C LEU A 133 6.07 15.51 16.79
#